data_AF-B1T1V1-F1
#
_entry.id   AF-B1T1V1-F1
#
_cell.length_a   1.000
_cell.length_b   1.000
_cell.length_c   1.000
_cell.angle_alpha   90.00
_cell.angle_beta   90.00
_cell.angle_gamma   90.00
#
_symmetry.space_group_name_H-M   'P 1'
#
loop_
_entity.id
_entity.type
_entity.pdbx_description
1 polymer ?
#
loop_
_entity_poly.entity_id
_entity_poly.type
_entity_poly.pdbx_seq_one_letter_code
_entity_poly.pdbx_strand_id
1 'polypeptide(L)'
;MHHPIAFALDRQDRLVDVHSVPQGLACGCVCPGCGGRLLAKQGQIRAWYFSHASGAECVSGAETALHLAAKQLILDHRSVVLPPLVANFRRHHPRFGLFERSKTADLPEKVWRLSEARAESRVGKYIADIAGHLSDGTAVVIEVKVRHKVEPEKSAYLNASRVPCIEIDLLPLLEESLTLQQLAQHVLKCETNRRWVSNSTCAALEAQLLAEYHAWAAGKSRETSDIPRRQYEVKTQPPTKADEANARYQALPDEMKRLELRTVLGLADGARWPRHLQVPVREGAQAIPYPIDVWQGETFVRFIYDPIGGREEKKRFSLSQVYDWVSGRFGTSELGKHQVSAALRLFLGYLAKCGFLERHGDAFTVLHGALWPPSRPESPTYPVTPSTPALAASKLAPVDVRRSWTWRERWPFKDVALERATEAAVRYTGAKFNAQLFVEMLYGMSTEPSEAAVETLVTRCGGIVSTTFDLLKDIGVVEESWRMLRGGAEPPWRCP
;
A
#
# COMPACT_ATOMS: atom_id res chain seq x y z
N MET A 1 11.45 -13.26 9.93
CA MET A 1 10.89 -14.16 10.96
C MET A 1 10.91 -15.56 10.39
N HIS A 2 11.31 -16.56 11.17
CA HIS A 2 11.33 -17.96 10.71
C HIS A 2 9.99 -18.59 11.02
N HIS A 3 9.31 -19.08 9.99
CA HIS A 3 8.04 -19.78 10.15
C HIS A 3 8.33 -21.26 10.44
N PRO A 4 7.66 -21.87 11.43
CA PRO A 4 7.76 -23.31 11.65
C PRO A 4 7.23 -24.07 10.43
N ILE A 5 7.89 -25.16 10.07
CA ILE A 5 7.49 -25.97 8.92
C ILE A 5 6.45 -26.99 9.39
N ALA A 6 5.21 -26.85 8.93
CA ALA A 6 4.11 -27.75 9.30
C ALA A 6 4.10 -29.06 8.49
N PHE A 7 4.55 -29.02 7.23
CA PHE A 7 4.52 -30.16 6.30
C PHE A 7 5.90 -30.47 5.72
N ALA A 8 6.15 -31.73 5.43
CA ALA A 8 7.40 -32.20 4.85
C ALA A 8 7.16 -33.27 3.79
N LEU A 9 8.16 -33.52 2.93
CA LEU A 9 8.14 -34.65 2.01
C LEU A 9 8.65 -35.90 2.72
N ASP A 10 7.91 -36.99 2.63
CA ASP A 10 8.37 -38.32 3.07
C ASP A 10 9.29 -38.98 2.02
N ARG A 11 9.60 -40.28 2.19
CA ARG A 11 10.48 -41.02 1.27
C ARG A 11 9.82 -41.33 -0.08
N GLN A 12 8.53 -41.11 -0.21
CA GLN A 12 7.73 -41.34 -1.41
C GLN A 12 7.35 -40.01 -2.09
N ASP A 13 8.00 -38.91 -1.70
CA ASP A 13 7.71 -37.55 -2.16
C ASP A 13 6.27 -37.12 -1.90
N ARG A 14 5.64 -37.67 -0.86
CA ARG A 14 4.31 -37.28 -0.41
C ARG A 14 4.42 -36.27 0.71
N LEU A 15 3.58 -35.23 0.65
CA LEU A 15 3.46 -34.28 1.75
C LEU A 15 2.77 -34.98 2.92
N VAL A 16 3.45 -34.92 4.07
CA VAL A 16 3.01 -35.46 5.35
C VAL A 16 3.07 -34.37 6.42
N ASP A 17 2.21 -34.47 7.43
CA ASP A 17 2.30 -33.62 8.61
C ASP A 17 3.06 -34.30 9.74
N VAL A 18 3.52 -33.49 10.70
CA VAL A 18 4.35 -33.94 11.82
C VAL A 18 3.68 -35.00 12.70
N HIS A 19 2.36 -35.17 12.69
CA HIS A 19 1.65 -36.16 13.50
C HIS A 19 1.63 -37.55 12.84
N SER A 20 1.87 -37.60 11.53
CA SER A 20 1.83 -38.83 10.73
C SER A 20 3.18 -39.55 10.62
N VAL A 21 4.24 -39.02 11.25
CA VAL A 21 5.61 -39.52 11.11
C VAL A 21 6.25 -39.85 12.46
N PRO A 22 7.26 -40.76 12.49
CA PRO A 22 8.06 -40.99 13.69
C PRO A 22 8.79 -39.74 14.20
N GLN A 23 8.97 -39.63 15.52
CA GLN A 23 9.71 -38.53 16.13
C GLN A 23 11.17 -38.46 15.66
N GLY A 24 11.72 -37.26 15.61
CA GLY A 24 13.14 -37.02 15.38
C GLY A 24 13.56 -37.25 13.93
N LEU A 25 14.79 -37.71 13.72
CA LEU A 25 15.33 -38.01 12.37
C LEU A 25 14.76 -39.30 11.78
N ALA A 26 14.11 -40.13 12.59
CA ALA A 26 13.46 -41.35 12.13
C ALA A 26 12.29 -41.06 11.16
N CYS A 27 11.76 -39.84 11.14
CA CYS A 27 10.76 -39.41 10.16
C CYS A 27 11.24 -39.57 8.71
N GLY A 28 12.56 -39.48 8.47
CA GLY A 28 13.14 -39.58 7.13
C GLY A 28 12.66 -38.50 6.16
N CYS A 29 12.11 -37.39 6.68
CA CYS A 29 11.50 -36.35 5.86
C CYS A 29 12.52 -35.30 5.37
N VAL A 30 12.18 -34.65 4.26
CA VAL A 30 12.98 -33.55 3.68
C VAL A 30 12.14 -32.29 3.48
N CYS A 31 12.81 -31.13 3.53
CA CYS A 31 12.18 -29.84 3.30
C CYS A 31 11.90 -29.66 1.80
N PRO A 32 10.66 -29.38 1.40
CA PRO A 32 10.34 -29.15 -0.02
C PRO A 32 10.99 -27.87 -0.57
N GLY A 33 11.35 -26.90 0.29
CA GLY A 33 11.97 -25.65 -0.16
C GLY A 33 13.46 -25.75 -0.47
N CYS A 34 14.22 -26.53 0.30
CA CYS A 34 15.69 -26.61 0.15
C CYS A 34 16.25 -28.03 0.00
N GLY A 35 15.40 -29.06 0.07
CA GLY A 35 15.81 -30.47 0.07
C GLY A 35 16.52 -30.95 1.33
N GLY A 36 16.73 -30.06 2.32
CA GLY A 36 17.43 -30.39 3.56
C GLY A 36 16.67 -31.38 4.43
N ARG A 37 17.39 -32.26 5.14
CA ARG A 37 16.79 -33.21 6.08
C ARG A 37 16.08 -32.49 7.22
N LEU A 38 14.90 -32.98 7.56
CA LEU A 38 14.07 -32.45 8.63
C LEU A 38 14.07 -33.39 9.84
N LEU A 39 13.84 -32.79 11.01
CA LEU A 39 13.66 -33.44 12.29
C LEU A 39 12.23 -33.15 12.76
N ALA A 40 11.45 -34.20 13.00
CA ALA A 40 10.10 -34.10 13.55
C ALA A 40 10.16 -33.79 15.05
N LYS A 41 9.83 -32.56 15.44
CA LYS A 41 9.79 -32.13 16.84
C LYS A 41 8.38 -32.30 17.38
N GLN A 42 8.16 -33.45 18.02
CA GLN A 42 6.94 -33.79 18.74
C GLN A 42 7.23 -33.64 20.24
N GLY A 43 6.59 -32.70 20.91
CA GLY A 43 6.86 -32.38 22.31
C GLY A 43 5.59 -32.01 23.07
N GLN A 44 5.66 -32.04 24.40
CA GLN A 44 4.50 -31.82 25.27
C GLN A 44 4.20 -30.32 25.53
N ILE A 45 5.16 -29.43 25.24
CA ILE A 45 5.11 -28.00 25.64
C ILE A 45 4.93 -27.07 24.43
N ARG A 46 5.50 -27.42 23.27
CA ARG A 46 5.43 -26.62 22.04
C ARG A 46 4.59 -27.36 21.01
N ALA A 47 3.88 -26.60 20.17
CA ALA A 47 3.21 -27.13 18.99
C ALA A 47 4.20 -27.95 18.15
N TRP A 48 3.75 -29.03 17.53
CA TRP A 48 4.62 -29.96 16.82
C TRP A 48 5.01 -29.36 15.46
N TYR A 49 6.27 -29.51 15.06
CA TYR A 49 6.77 -28.93 13.81
C TYR A 49 7.99 -29.67 13.27
N PHE A 50 8.31 -29.42 12.01
CA PHE A 50 9.58 -29.83 11.42
C PHE A 50 10.64 -28.73 11.53
N SER A 51 11.87 -29.15 11.81
CA SER A 51 13.04 -28.25 11.81
C SER A 51 14.20 -28.87 11.06
N HIS A 52 15.06 -28.05 10.45
CA HIS A 52 16.24 -28.55 9.76
C HIS A 52 17.20 -29.23 10.73
N ALA A 53 17.63 -30.44 10.39
CA ALA A 53 18.57 -31.22 11.17
C ALA A 53 19.93 -30.50 11.32
N SER A 54 20.34 -29.76 10.29
CA SER A 54 21.59 -28.96 10.29
C SER A 54 21.50 -27.69 11.12
N GLY A 55 20.32 -27.30 11.61
CA GLY A 55 20.08 -25.98 12.19
C GLY A 55 20.06 -24.84 11.16
N ALA A 56 20.18 -25.14 9.86
CA ALA A 56 20.11 -24.14 8.81
C ALA A 56 18.72 -23.48 8.75
N GLU A 57 18.71 -22.17 8.57
CA GLU A 57 17.49 -21.41 8.38
C GLU A 57 17.06 -21.48 6.92
N CYS A 58 15.80 -21.88 6.69
CA CYS A 58 15.20 -21.92 5.37
C CYS A 58 14.07 -20.89 5.32
N VAL A 59 14.27 -19.82 4.57
CA VAL A 59 13.33 -18.70 4.46
C VAL A 59 12.03 -19.14 3.76
N SER A 60 12.14 -19.98 2.73
CA SER A 60 11.03 -20.41 1.88
C SER A 60 10.38 -21.74 2.29
N GLY A 61 10.95 -22.47 3.26
CA GLY A 61 10.59 -23.85 3.56
C GLY A 61 9.13 -24.02 3.98
N ALA A 62 8.65 -23.19 4.91
CA ALA A 62 7.27 -23.27 5.40
C ALA A 62 6.24 -22.88 4.33
N GLU A 63 6.53 -21.84 3.55
CA GLU A 63 5.68 -21.39 2.45
C GLU A 63 5.56 -22.44 1.35
N THR A 64 6.70 -22.98 0.91
CA THR A 64 6.74 -24.03 -0.12
C THR A 64 6.00 -25.27 0.37
N ALA A 65 6.20 -25.66 1.63
CA ALA A 65 5.53 -26.81 2.21
C ALA A 65 4.00 -26.65 2.24
N LEU A 66 3.51 -25.49 2.68
CA LEU A 66 2.07 -25.20 2.73
C LEU A 66 1.44 -25.17 1.33
N HIS A 67 2.13 -24.54 0.37
CA HIS A 67 1.69 -24.45 -1.02
C HIS A 67 1.58 -25.83 -1.67
N LEU A 68 2.61 -26.67 -1.55
CA LEU A 68 2.62 -28.02 -2.11
C LEU A 68 1.62 -28.95 -1.41
N ALA A 69 1.45 -28.85 -0.09
CA ALA A 69 0.47 -29.64 0.64
C ALA A 69 -0.97 -29.33 0.18
N ALA A 70 -1.28 -28.05 -0.05
CA ALA A 70 -2.57 -27.66 -0.62
C ALA A 70 -2.78 -28.21 -2.03
N LYS A 71 -1.75 -28.16 -2.89
CA LYS A 71 -1.80 -28.75 -4.24
C LYS A 71 -2.08 -30.25 -4.20
N GLN A 72 -1.36 -30.99 -3.36
CA GLN A 72 -1.54 -32.42 -3.18
C GLN A 72 -2.98 -32.75 -2.77
N LEU A 73 -3.54 -32.03 -1.78
CA LEU A 73 -4.91 -32.25 -1.31
C LEU A 73 -5.95 -32.04 -2.43
N ILE A 74 -5.78 -31.01 -3.26
CA ILE A 74 -6.70 -30.76 -4.38
C ILE A 74 -6.58 -31.86 -5.44
N LEU A 75 -5.37 -32.33 -5.74
CA LEU A 75 -5.14 -33.41 -6.71
C LEU A 75 -5.68 -34.76 -6.22
N ASP A 76 -5.51 -35.06 -4.94
CA ASP A 76 -5.97 -36.31 -4.32
C ASP A 76 -7.51 -36.36 -4.25
N HIS A 77 -8.16 -35.26 -3.83
CA HIS A 77 -9.60 -35.21 -3.63
C HIS A 77 -10.40 -34.80 -4.87
N ARG A 78 -9.77 -34.07 -5.81
CA ARG A 78 -10.37 -33.54 -7.04
C ARG A 78 -11.67 -32.79 -6.83
N SER A 79 -11.83 -32.17 -5.67
CA SER A 79 -13.04 -31.44 -5.32
C SER A 79 -12.75 -30.25 -4.43
N VAL A 80 -13.27 -29.08 -4.81
CA VAL A 80 -13.00 -27.81 -4.13
C VAL A 80 -14.29 -26.99 -4.08
N VAL A 81 -14.68 -26.55 -2.87
CA VAL A 81 -15.82 -25.63 -2.67
C VAL A 81 -15.48 -24.25 -3.25
N LEU A 82 -16.46 -23.59 -3.84
CA LEU A 82 -16.30 -22.31 -4.52
C LEU A 82 -16.57 -21.12 -3.59
N PRO A 83 -15.94 -19.96 -3.84
CA PRO A 83 -16.34 -18.73 -3.16
C PRO A 83 -17.72 -18.28 -3.64
N PRO A 84 -18.47 -17.55 -2.80
CA PRO A 84 -19.64 -16.82 -3.26
C PRO A 84 -19.23 -15.83 -4.37
N LEU A 85 -20.02 -15.76 -5.43
CA LEU A 85 -19.76 -14.85 -6.55
C LEU A 85 -20.36 -13.48 -6.24
N VAL A 86 -19.57 -12.62 -5.61
CA VAL A 86 -19.95 -11.25 -5.24
C VAL A 86 -19.16 -10.25 -6.06
N ALA A 87 -19.85 -9.44 -6.86
CA ALA A 87 -19.29 -8.28 -7.54
C ALA A 87 -19.53 -7.04 -6.67
N ASN A 88 -18.45 -6.35 -6.29
CA ASN A 88 -18.52 -5.11 -5.51
C ASN A 88 -18.11 -3.94 -6.40
N PHE A 89 -18.95 -2.91 -6.49
CA PHE A 89 -18.68 -1.72 -7.26
C PHE A 89 -18.73 -0.50 -6.35
N ARG A 90 -17.59 0.18 -6.24
CA ARG A 90 -17.42 1.37 -5.41
C ARG A 90 -16.74 2.46 -6.24
N ARG A 91 -17.45 3.56 -6.49
CA ARG A 91 -16.91 4.68 -7.27
C ARG A 91 -17.36 6.00 -6.69
N HIS A 92 -16.41 6.90 -6.46
CA HIS A 92 -16.73 8.27 -6.07
C HIS A 92 -17.04 9.09 -7.34
N HIS A 93 -18.28 9.54 -7.49
CA HIS A 93 -18.66 10.45 -8.56
C HIS A 93 -18.31 11.90 -8.18
N PRO A 94 -17.62 12.66 -9.05
CA PRO A 94 -17.15 14.02 -8.73
C PRO A 94 -18.25 14.99 -8.26
N ARG A 95 -19.49 14.82 -8.73
CA ARG A 95 -20.63 15.70 -8.42
C ARG A 95 -21.65 15.13 -7.45
N PHE A 96 -21.73 13.81 -7.33
CA PHE A 96 -22.86 13.12 -6.70
C PHE A 96 -22.43 12.22 -5.53
N GLY A 97 -21.14 12.25 -5.19
CA GLY A 97 -20.60 11.50 -4.06
C GLY A 97 -20.41 10.01 -4.36
N LEU A 98 -20.35 9.21 -3.29
CA LEU A 98 -20.05 7.79 -3.37
C LEU A 98 -21.23 7.00 -3.95
N PHE A 99 -20.96 6.27 -5.02
CA PHE A 99 -21.81 5.18 -5.49
C PHE A 99 -21.19 3.86 -5.05
N GLU A 100 -21.92 3.13 -4.20
CA GLU A 100 -21.51 1.83 -3.69
C GLU A 100 -22.67 0.85 -3.80
N ARG A 101 -22.42 -0.23 -4.54
CA ARG A 101 -23.38 -1.30 -4.79
C ARG A 101 -22.65 -2.63 -4.85
N SER A 102 -23.31 -3.66 -4.38
CA SER A 102 -22.87 -5.05 -4.52
C SER A 102 -23.96 -5.86 -5.19
N LYS A 103 -23.55 -6.82 -6.01
CA LYS A 103 -24.43 -7.86 -6.56
C LYS A 103 -23.82 -9.21 -6.28
N THR A 104 -24.67 -10.14 -5.89
CA THR A 104 -24.31 -11.54 -5.71
C THR A 104 -25.03 -12.35 -6.76
N ALA A 105 -24.33 -13.25 -7.44
CA ALA A 105 -24.98 -14.32 -8.19
C ALA A 105 -24.97 -15.60 -7.36
N ASP A 106 -26.11 -16.28 -7.33
CA ASP A 106 -26.17 -17.67 -6.88
C ASP A 106 -25.72 -18.55 -8.05
N LEU A 107 -24.53 -19.14 -7.92
CA LEU A 107 -24.05 -20.10 -8.89
C LEU A 107 -24.74 -21.45 -8.62
N PRO A 108 -25.24 -22.16 -9.64
CA PRO A 108 -25.85 -23.47 -9.46
C PRO A 108 -24.82 -24.48 -8.90
N GLU A 109 -23.56 -24.31 -9.29
CA GLU A 109 -22.45 -25.08 -8.75
C GLU A 109 -21.79 -24.33 -7.60
N LYS A 110 -21.75 -24.98 -6.43
CA LYS A 110 -21.04 -24.51 -5.24
C LYS A 110 -19.73 -25.25 -5.01
N VAL A 111 -19.48 -26.30 -5.79
CA VAL A 111 -18.33 -27.19 -5.65
C VAL A 111 -17.86 -27.59 -7.04
N TRP A 112 -16.61 -27.31 -7.36
CA TRP A 112 -15.98 -27.94 -8.52
C TRP A 112 -15.62 -29.39 -8.18
N ARG A 113 -15.99 -30.29 -9.09
CA ARG A 113 -15.57 -31.70 -9.11
C ARG A 113 -14.78 -31.91 -10.39
N LEU A 114 -13.48 -32.13 -10.25
CA LEU A 114 -12.55 -32.21 -11.35
C LEU A 114 -12.50 -33.65 -11.86
N SER A 115 -12.88 -33.88 -13.12
CA SER A 115 -12.71 -35.17 -13.79
C SER A 115 -11.22 -35.47 -13.99
N GLU A 116 -10.47 -34.43 -14.36
CA GLU A 116 -9.02 -34.42 -14.46
C GLU A 116 -8.44 -33.21 -13.73
N ALA A 117 -7.27 -33.39 -13.10
CA ALA A 117 -6.53 -32.32 -12.45
C ALA A 117 -5.03 -32.57 -12.60
N ARG A 118 -4.26 -31.52 -12.90
CA ARG A 118 -2.80 -31.57 -13.04
C ARG A 118 -2.20 -30.33 -12.38
N ALA A 119 -1.13 -30.52 -11.62
CA ALA A 119 -0.35 -29.41 -11.09
C ALA A 119 0.53 -28.77 -12.16
N GLU A 120 0.93 -27.52 -11.92
CA GLU A 120 1.91 -26.78 -12.73
C GLU A 120 1.62 -26.80 -14.23
N SER A 121 0.35 -26.69 -14.56
CA SER A 121 -0.13 -26.82 -15.94
C SER A 121 -0.06 -25.48 -16.67
N ARG A 122 0.43 -25.53 -17.90
CA ARG A 122 0.59 -24.31 -18.71
C ARG A 122 -0.75 -23.87 -19.28
N VAL A 123 -1.11 -22.62 -18.99
CA VAL A 123 -2.31 -21.94 -19.48
C VAL A 123 -1.84 -20.70 -20.25
N GLY A 124 -1.68 -20.87 -21.57
CA GLY A 124 -1.03 -19.87 -22.41
C GLY A 124 0.43 -19.65 -22.03
N LYS A 125 0.78 -18.40 -21.68
CA LYS A 125 2.12 -18.03 -21.21
C LYS A 125 2.34 -18.20 -19.70
N TYR A 126 1.29 -18.51 -18.93
CA TYR A 126 1.36 -18.66 -17.49
C TYR A 126 1.36 -20.13 -17.06
N ILE A 127 1.90 -20.40 -15.88
CA ILE A 127 1.79 -21.69 -15.21
C ILE A 127 0.72 -21.54 -14.13
N ALA A 128 -0.30 -22.39 -14.19
CA ALA A 128 -1.32 -22.53 -13.16
C ALA A 128 -0.85 -23.49 -12.08
N ASP A 129 -1.14 -23.18 -10.82
CA ASP A 129 -0.87 -24.11 -9.73
C ASP A 129 -1.57 -25.45 -9.95
N ILE A 130 -2.85 -25.40 -10.34
CA ILE A 130 -3.63 -26.56 -10.76
C ILE A 130 -4.54 -26.14 -11.93
N ALA A 131 -4.53 -26.94 -13.00
CA ALA A 131 -5.55 -26.90 -14.04
C ALA A 131 -6.33 -28.21 -14.05
N GLY A 132 -7.62 -28.12 -14.31
CA GLY A 132 -8.49 -29.29 -14.39
C GLY A 132 -9.66 -29.09 -15.33
N HIS A 133 -10.46 -30.14 -15.47
CA HIS A 133 -11.70 -30.12 -16.25
C HIS A 133 -12.87 -30.53 -15.37
N LEU A 134 -14.03 -29.89 -15.56
CA LEU A 134 -15.29 -30.30 -14.97
C LEU A 134 -15.91 -31.45 -15.79
N SER A 135 -17.02 -32.02 -15.30
CA SER A 135 -17.70 -33.13 -15.98
C SER A 135 -18.26 -32.77 -17.36
N ASP A 136 -18.56 -31.48 -17.59
CA ASP A 136 -19.03 -30.95 -18.87
C ASP A 136 -17.89 -30.58 -19.84
N GLY A 137 -16.63 -30.82 -19.44
CA GLY A 137 -15.43 -30.48 -20.23
C GLY A 137 -14.93 -29.05 -20.03
N THR A 138 -15.57 -28.24 -19.17
CA THR A 138 -15.11 -26.88 -18.88
C THR A 138 -13.74 -26.91 -18.19
N ALA A 139 -12.75 -26.26 -18.79
CA ALA A 139 -11.43 -26.10 -18.20
C ALA A 139 -11.44 -25.04 -17.08
N VAL A 140 -10.87 -25.37 -15.93
CA VAL A 140 -10.82 -24.51 -14.74
C VAL A 140 -9.42 -24.44 -14.15
N VAL A 141 -9.13 -23.33 -13.47
CA VAL A 141 -7.83 -23.08 -12.83
C VAL A 141 -8.02 -22.81 -11.33
N ILE A 142 -7.11 -23.34 -10.53
CA ILE A 142 -7.05 -23.09 -9.09
C ILE A 142 -5.64 -22.60 -8.76
N GLU A 143 -5.55 -21.42 -8.15
CA GLU A 143 -4.31 -20.80 -7.68
C GLU A 143 -4.26 -20.84 -6.15
N VAL A 144 -3.09 -21.09 -5.59
CA VAL A 144 -2.88 -21.13 -4.14
C VAL A 144 -1.96 -19.98 -3.76
N LYS A 145 -2.48 -19.03 -2.99
CA LYS A 145 -1.75 -17.89 -2.46
C LYS A 145 -1.21 -18.25 -1.08
N VAL A 146 0.11 -18.17 -0.92
CA VAL A 146 0.74 -18.03 0.40
C VAL A 146 1.23 -16.59 0.54
N ARG A 147 2.38 -16.19 -0.02
CA ARG A 147 2.74 -14.76 -0.04
C ARG A 147 2.34 -14.04 -1.31
N HIS A 148 2.47 -14.73 -2.44
CA HIS A 148 2.25 -14.15 -3.75
C HIS A 148 0.81 -14.37 -4.19
N LYS A 149 0.10 -13.28 -4.41
CA LYS A 149 -1.22 -13.30 -5.05
C LYS A 149 -1.06 -13.41 -6.55
N VAL A 150 -2.12 -13.85 -7.23
CA VAL A 150 -2.20 -13.82 -8.70
C VAL A 150 -1.98 -12.39 -9.19
N GLU A 151 -1.03 -12.26 -10.11
CA GLU A 151 -0.64 -10.98 -10.70
C GLU A 151 -1.77 -10.41 -11.58
N PRO A 152 -1.92 -9.07 -11.66
CA PRO A 152 -2.96 -8.44 -12.46
C PRO A 152 -2.96 -8.87 -13.92
N GLU A 153 -1.78 -9.06 -14.52
CA GLU A 153 -1.65 -9.50 -15.91
C GLU A 153 -2.17 -10.92 -16.13
N LYS A 154 -1.86 -11.84 -15.21
CA LYS A 154 -2.37 -13.22 -15.25
C LYS A 154 -3.88 -13.24 -15.08
N SER A 155 -4.41 -12.44 -14.14
CA SER A 155 -5.86 -12.28 -13.96
C SER A 155 -6.53 -11.73 -15.22
N ALA A 156 -5.96 -10.70 -15.86
CA ALA A 156 -6.47 -10.15 -17.11
C ALA A 156 -6.46 -11.17 -18.25
N TYR A 157 -5.39 -11.95 -18.37
CA TYR A 157 -5.27 -13.02 -19.36
C TYR A 157 -6.33 -14.12 -19.17
N LEU A 158 -6.54 -14.58 -17.94
CA LEU A 158 -7.57 -15.60 -17.63
C LEU A 158 -8.98 -15.08 -17.92
N ASN A 159 -9.25 -13.81 -17.60
CA ASN A 159 -10.51 -13.14 -17.93
C ASN A 159 -10.74 -13.03 -19.44
N ALA A 160 -9.74 -12.58 -20.20
CA ALA A 160 -9.83 -12.49 -21.65
C ALA A 160 -10.04 -13.87 -22.31
N SER A 161 -9.40 -14.90 -21.77
CA SER A 161 -9.50 -16.28 -22.23
C SER A 161 -10.77 -16.99 -21.73
N ARG A 162 -11.58 -16.33 -20.90
CA ARG A 162 -12.79 -16.89 -20.25
C ARG A 162 -12.53 -18.19 -19.50
N VAL A 163 -11.36 -18.34 -18.89
CA VAL A 163 -11.01 -19.51 -18.08
C VAL A 163 -11.35 -19.22 -16.62
N PRO A 164 -12.35 -19.91 -16.03
CA PRO A 164 -12.71 -19.71 -14.64
C PRO A 164 -11.54 -20.02 -13.71
N CYS A 165 -11.27 -19.11 -12.77
CA CYS A 165 -10.16 -19.21 -11.86
C CYS A 165 -10.55 -18.78 -10.46
N ILE A 166 -10.23 -19.61 -9.47
CA ILE A 166 -10.27 -19.23 -8.05
C ILE A 166 -8.85 -19.13 -7.49
N GLU A 167 -8.67 -18.25 -6.52
CA GLU A 167 -7.46 -18.16 -5.70
C GLU A 167 -7.83 -18.50 -4.25
N ILE A 168 -7.11 -19.46 -3.65
CA ILE A 168 -7.24 -19.86 -2.24
C ILE A 168 -6.12 -19.19 -1.45
N ASP A 169 -6.48 -18.38 -0.47
CA ASP A 169 -5.56 -17.66 0.42
C ASP A 169 -5.25 -18.49 1.67
N LEU A 170 -3.99 -18.93 1.76
CA LEU A 170 -3.46 -19.67 2.90
C LEU A 170 -2.41 -18.86 3.67
N LEU A 171 -2.18 -17.58 3.34
CA LEU A 171 -1.28 -16.71 4.10
C LEU A 171 -1.56 -16.73 5.60
N PRO A 172 -2.83 -16.67 6.07
CA PRO A 172 -3.12 -16.66 7.51
C PRO A 172 -2.70 -17.94 8.22
N LEU A 173 -2.44 -19.02 7.49
CA LEU A 173 -2.10 -20.34 8.03
C LEU A 173 -0.58 -20.59 8.06
N LEU A 174 0.24 -19.67 7.56
CA LEU A 174 1.68 -19.88 7.40
C LEU A 174 2.43 -20.11 8.72
N GLU A 175 1.91 -19.58 9.83
CA GLU A 175 2.50 -19.73 11.17
C GLU A 175 1.80 -20.79 12.02
N GLU A 176 0.73 -21.39 11.51
CA GLU A 176 -0.11 -22.30 12.27
C GLU A 176 0.46 -23.73 12.26
N SER A 177 0.34 -24.41 13.39
CA SER A 177 0.67 -25.83 13.52
C SER A 177 -0.52 -26.67 13.04
N LEU A 178 -0.54 -26.99 11.75
CA LEU A 178 -1.66 -27.69 11.11
C LEU A 178 -1.34 -29.16 10.82
N THR A 179 -2.35 -30.01 11.03
CA THR A 179 -2.41 -31.36 10.42
C THR A 179 -2.88 -31.29 8.97
N LEU A 180 -2.62 -32.33 8.18
CA LEU A 180 -3.16 -32.42 6.81
C LEU A 180 -4.69 -32.39 6.81
N GLN A 181 -5.34 -32.99 7.81
CA GLN A 181 -6.78 -32.98 7.94
C GLN A 181 -7.34 -31.56 8.16
N GLN A 182 -6.69 -30.76 9.01
CA GLN A 182 -7.08 -29.36 9.22
C GLN A 182 -6.85 -28.54 7.96
N LEU A 183 -5.70 -28.70 7.29
CA LEU A 183 -5.44 -28.04 6.02
C LEU A 183 -6.48 -28.41 4.95
N ALA A 184 -6.90 -29.68 4.88
CA ALA A 184 -7.93 -30.14 3.96
C ALA A 184 -9.27 -29.40 4.16
N GLN A 185 -9.64 -29.04 5.39
CA GLN A 185 -10.83 -28.21 5.62
C GLN A 185 -10.67 -26.81 5.03
N HIS A 186 -9.52 -26.17 5.23
CA HIS A 186 -9.24 -24.85 4.66
C HIS A 186 -9.13 -24.86 3.14
N VAL A 187 -8.55 -25.90 2.55
CA VAL A 187 -8.32 -25.98 1.10
C VAL A 187 -9.58 -26.43 0.37
N LEU A 188 -10.25 -27.48 0.84
CA LEU A 188 -11.33 -28.13 0.10
C LEU A 188 -12.71 -27.57 0.44
N LYS A 189 -12.93 -27.03 1.65
CA LYS A 189 -14.27 -26.72 2.18
C LYS A 189 -14.52 -25.25 2.57
N CYS A 190 -13.51 -24.51 3.02
CA CYS A 190 -13.70 -23.17 3.57
C CYS A 190 -14.05 -22.12 2.50
N GLU A 191 -15.28 -21.60 2.45
CA GLU A 191 -15.70 -20.66 1.40
C GLU A 191 -15.09 -19.25 1.52
N THR A 192 -14.63 -18.87 2.71
CA THR A 192 -14.26 -17.48 3.05
C THR A 192 -12.81 -17.13 2.77
N ASN A 193 -11.93 -18.12 2.63
CA ASN A 193 -10.51 -17.91 2.37
C ASN A 193 -10.18 -17.93 0.87
N ARG A 194 -11.17 -17.84 -0.02
CA ARG A 194 -10.97 -17.94 -1.46
C ARG A 194 -11.76 -16.85 -2.18
N ARG A 195 -11.34 -16.53 -3.40
CA ARG A 195 -12.03 -15.54 -4.26
C ARG A 195 -11.96 -15.93 -5.72
N TRP A 196 -12.88 -15.39 -6.50
CA TRP A 196 -12.82 -15.44 -7.96
C TRP A 196 -11.73 -14.50 -8.47
N VAL A 197 -10.82 -15.03 -9.27
CA VAL A 197 -9.83 -14.26 -10.06
C VAL A 197 -10.35 -14.01 -11.46
N SER A 198 -11.06 -15.00 -12.00
CA SER A 198 -11.76 -14.90 -13.28
C SER A 198 -13.05 -15.70 -13.24
N ASN A 199 -14.14 -15.06 -13.65
CA ASN A 199 -15.44 -15.69 -13.85
C ASN A 199 -16.29 -14.79 -14.76
N SER A 200 -16.84 -15.34 -15.84
CA SER A 200 -17.64 -14.57 -16.81
C SER A 200 -18.89 -13.94 -16.18
N THR A 201 -19.50 -14.62 -15.20
CA THR A 201 -20.66 -14.09 -14.47
C THR A 201 -20.25 -12.90 -13.60
N CYS A 202 -19.06 -12.93 -12.99
CA CYS A 202 -18.56 -11.79 -12.21
C CYS A 202 -18.34 -10.58 -13.12
N ALA A 203 -17.69 -10.77 -14.27
CA ALA A 203 -17.50 -9.70 -15.27
C ALA A 203 -18.84 -9.12 -15.77
N ALA A 204 -19.85 -9.98 -15.98
CA ALA A 204 -21.19 -9.53 -16.36
C ALA A 204 -21.87 -8.68 -15.25
N LEU A 205 -21.74 -9.09 -13.98
CA LEU A 205 -22.26 -8.31 -12.85
C LEU A 205 -21.54 -6.97 -12.69
N GLU A 206 -20.21 -6.94 -12.87
CA GLU A 206 -19.43 -5.70 -12.86
C GLU A 206 -19.86 -4.75 -13.99
N ALA A 207 -20.11 -5.28 -15.19
CA ALA A 207 -20.63 -4.49 -16.31
C ALA A 207 -22.04 -3.93 -16.02
N GLN A 208 -22.92 -4.71 -15.39
CA GLN A 208 -24.23 -4.23 -14.95
C GLN A 208 -24.11 -3.12 -13.90
N LEU A 209 -23.25 -3.31 -12.89
CA LEU A 209 -23.01 -2.31 -11.85
C LEU A 209 -22.42 -1.02 -12.42
N LEU A 210 -21.56 -1.12 -13.44
CA LEU A 210 -21.05 0.03 -14.19
C LEU A 210 -22.17 0.73 -14.97
N ALA A 211 -23.05 -0.02 -15.63
CA ALA A 211 -24.22 0.55 -16.32
C ALA A 211 -25.18 1.25 -15.33
N GLU A 212 -25.41 0.65 -14.15
CA GLU A 212 -26.19 1.26 -13.07
C GLU A 212 -25.55 2.54 -12.55
N TYR A 213 -24.22 2.57 -12.40
CA TYR A 213 -23.50 3.80 -12.07
C TYR A 213 -23.73 4.90 -13.11
N HIS A 214 -23.64 4.56 -14.40
CA HIS A 214 -23.90 5.51 -15.47
C HIS A 214 -25.36 6.00 -15.48
N ALA A 215 -26.32 5.09 -15.29
CA ALA A 215 -27.74 5.42 -15.19
C ALA A 215 -28.04 6.29 -13.96
N TRP A 216 -27.44 5.98 -12.80
CA TRP A 216 -27.55 6.78 -11.59
C TRP A 216 -26.96 8.18 -11.77
N ALA A 217 -25.78 8.30 -12.38
CA ALA A 217 -25.17 9.59 -12.68
C ALA A 217 -26.00 10.41 -13.68
N ALA A 218 -26.57 9.76 -14.71
CA ALA A 218 -27.47 10.40 -15.66
C ALA A 218 -28.79 10.83 -14.99
N GLY A 219 -29.37 9.99 -14.13
CA GLY A 219 -30.57 10.29 -13.34
C GLY A 219 -30.35 11.49 -12.42
N LYS A 220 -29.24 11.51 -11.66
CA LYS A 220 -28.87 12.66 -10.82
C LYS A 220 -28.63 13.95 -11.63
N SER A 221 -28.15 13.83 -12.86
CA SER A 221 -27.99 14.96 -13.78
C SER A 221 -29.33 15.47 -14.33
N ARG A 222 -30.29 14.56 -14.58
CA ARG A 222 -31.67 14.91 -14.98
C ARG A 222 -32.46 15.50 -13.82
N GLU A 223 -32.38 14.92 -12.62
CA GLU A 223 -32.98 15.48 -11.39
C GLU A 223 -32.47 16.89 -11.09
N THR A 224 -31.21 17.21 -11.43
CA THR A 224 -30.67 18.58 -11.31
C THR A 224 -31.08 19.50 -12.48
N SER A 225 -31.59 18.95 -13.58
CA SER A 225 -32.08 19.68 -14.76
C SER A 225 -33.62 19.86 -14.78
N ASP A 226 -34.36 18.91 -14.18
CA ASP A 226 -35.82 18.85 -14.07
C ASP A 226 -36.35 19.51 -12.79
N ILE A 227 -35.48 20.07 -11.94
CA ILE A 227 -35.92 21.09 -10.99
C ILE A 227 -36.45 22.23 -11.86
N PRO A 228 -37.76 22.57 -11.82
CA PRO A 228 -38.24 23.75 -12.50
C PRO A 228 -37.35 24.89 -12.02
N ARG A 229 -36.80 25.69 -12.94
CA ARG A 229 -36.37 27.05 -12.62
C ARG A 229 -37.61 27.76 -12.06
N ARG A 230 -37.92 27.56 -10.78
CA ARG A 230 -38.39 28.66 -9.97
C ARG A 230 -37.32 29.70 -10.22
N GLN A 231 -37.71 30.77 -10.88
CA GLN A 231 -37.13 32.07 -10.59
C GLN A 231 -37.28 32.26 -9.09
N TYR A 232 -36.41 31.62 -8.31
CA TYR A 232 -35.84 32.30 -7.20
C TYR A 232 -35.07 33.42 -7.89
N GLU A 233 -35.73 34.58 -7.99
CA GLU A 233 -35.01 35.80 -7.71
C GLU A 233 -34.13 35.47 -6.51
N VAL A 234 -32.84 35.23 -6.78
CA VAL A 234 -31.84 35.42 -5.75
C VAL A 234 -32.09 36.86 -5.37
N LYS A 235 -32.81 37.08 -4.25
CA LYS A 235 -32.60 38.30 -3.50
C LYS A 235 -31.11 38.26 -3.24
N THR A 236 -30.34 38.96 -4.07
CA THR A 236 -28.96 39.29 -3.81
C THR A 236 -29.02 40.01 -2.49
N GLN A 237 -28.82 39.25 -1.42
CA GLN A 237 -28.48 39.85 -0.15
C GLN A 237 -27.22 40.66 -0.45
N PRO A 238 -27.15 41.92 0.02
CA PRO A 238 -25.93 42.69 -0.09
C PRO A 238 -24.75 41.82 0.38
N PRO A 239 -23.58 41.88 -0.29
CA PRO A 239 -22.42 41.10 0.14
C PRO A 239 -22.20 41.29 1.64
N THR A 240 -22.03 40.19 2.36
CA THR A 240 -21.78 40.30 3.79
C THR A 240 -20.43 40.98 4.00
N LYS A 241 -20.18 41.57 5.18
CA LYS A 241 -18.85 42.12 5.51
C LYS A 241 -17.71 41.10 5.30
N ALA A 242 -18.01 39.80 5.45
CA ALA A 242 -17.05 38.73 5.21
C ALA A 242 -16.76 38.52 3.71
N ASP A 243 -17.77 38.64 2.85
CA ASP A 243 -17.62 38.53 1.40
C ASP A 243 -16.81 39.71 0.83
N GLU A 244 -17.06 40.93 1.32
CA GLU A 244 -16.28 42.11 0.96
C GLU A 244 -14.81 41.98 1.40
N ALA A 245 -14.56 41.47 2.62
CA ALA A 245 -13.22 41.23 3.12
C ALA A 245 -12.48 40.15 2.32
N ASN A 246 -13.17 39.08 1.94
CA ASN A 246 -12.61 38.03 1.09
C ASN A 246 -12.31 38.56 -0.32
N ALA A 247 -13.21 39.32 -0.94
CA ALA A 247 -12.98 39.93 -2.25
C ALA A 247 -11.77 40.89 -2.23
N ARG A 248 -11.63 41.71 -1.17
CA ARG A 248 -10.45 42.57 -0.99
C ARG A 248 -9.16 41.75 -0.88
N TYR A 249 -9.18 40.68 -0.09
CA TYR A 249 -8.00 39.81 0.05
C TYR A 249 -7.64 39.08 -1.24
N GLN A 250 -8.64 38.59 -1.99
CA GLN A 250 -8.43 37.91 -3.27
C GLN A 250 -7.79 38.85 -4.31
N ALA A 251 -8.13 40.14 -4.26
CA ALA A 251 -7.54 41.17 -5.12
C ALA A 251 -6.10 41.56 -4.75
N LEU A 252 -5.59 41.16 -3.57
CA LEU A 252 -4.21 41.43 -3.19
C LEU A 252 -3.21 40.63 -4.05
N PRO A 253 -2.09 41.22 -4.46
CA PRO A 253 -0.98 40.47 -5.05
C PRO A 253 -0.42 39.43 -4.06
N ASP A 254 0.05 38.30 -4.56
CA ASP A 254 0.56 37.21 -3.71
C ASP A 254 1.77 37.61 -2.86
N GLU A 255 2.58 38.56 -3.32
CA GLU A 255 3.67 39.14 -2.55
C GLU A 255 3.16 39.87 -1.30
N MET A 256 2.05 40.60 -1.43
CA MET A 256 1.42 41.30 -0.30
C MET A 256 0.82 40.30 0.70
N LYS A 257 0.18 39.22 0.21
CA LYS A 257 -0.32 38.13 1.07
C LYS A 257 0.80 37.47 1.87
N ARG A 258 1.96 37.22 1.24
CA ARG A 258 3.15 36.70 1.92
C ARG A 258 3.68 37.66 2.97
N LEU A 259 3.71 38.96 2.67
CA LEU A 259 4.16 39.99 3.62
C LEU A 259 3.24 40.08 4.84
N GLU A 260 1.92 40.05 4.62
CA GLU A 260 0.92 39.99 5.70
C GLU A 260 1.12 38.76 6.57
N LEU A 261 1.26 37.57 5.97
CA LEU A 261 1.49 36.33 6.70
C LEU A 261 2.80 36.35 7.49
N ARG A 262 3.90 36.86 6.92
CA ARG A 262 5.17 36.99 7.65
C ARG A 262 5.02 37.85 8.89
N THR A 263 4.28 38.94 8.76
CA THR A 263 3.99 39.87 9.86
C THR A 263 3.18 39.18 10.94
N VAL A 264 2.09 38.49 10.57
CA VAL A 264 1.23 37.77 11.53
C VAL A 264 1.99 36.66 12.24
N LEU A 265 2.80 35.90 11.52
CA LEU A 265 3.60 34.81 12.06
C LEU A 265 4.83 35.29 12.86
N GLY A 266 5.10 36.60 12.93
CA GLY A 266 6.25 37.15 13.63
C GLY A 266 7.60 36.76 13.01
N LEU A 267 7.64 36.54 11.70
CA LEU A 267 8.86 36.17 10.98
C LEU A 267 9.71 37.41 10.69
N ALA A 268 10.92 37.47 11.25
CA ALA A 268 11.90 38.53 10.95
C ALA A 268 12.23 38.62 9.45
N ASP A 269 12.63 39.80 8.96
CA ASP A 269 13.02 39.97 7.56
C ASP A 269 14.14 39.01 7.15
N GLY A 270 13.97 38.36 6.00
CA GLY A 270 14.89 37.32 5.51
C GLY A 270 14.81 35.96 6.21
N ALA A 271 14.01 35.79 7.27
CA ALA A 271 13.79 34.49 7.90
C ALA A 271 13.16 33.49 6.92
N ARG A 272 13.66 32.25 6.93
CA ARG A 272 13.13 31.16 6.10
C ARG A 272 11.68 30.85 6.47
N TRP A 273 10.87 30.53 5.46
CA TRP A 273 9.49 30.13 5.66
C TRP A 273 9.41 28.82 6.48
N PRO A 274 8.47 28.69 7.44
CA PRO A 274 8.33 27.47 8.22
C PRO A 274 8.01 26.27 7.33
N ARG A 275 8.85 25.23 7.39
CA ARG A 275 8.73 24.03 6.53
C ARG A 275 7.38 23.32 6.66
N HIS A 276 6.75 23.41 7.83
CA HIS A 276 5.44 22.80 8.09
C HIS A 276 4.27 23.61 7.51
N LEU A 277 4.52 24.79 6.92
CA LEU A 277 3.56 25.64 6.20
C LEU A 277 3.88 25.74 4.69
N GLN A 278 4.67 24.81 4.15
CA GLN A 278 4.96 24.68 2.72
C GLN A 278 5.08 23.19 2.34
N VAL A 279 4.14 22.39 2.84
CA VAL A 279 4.14 20.94 2.74
C VAL A 279 3.55 20.53 1.39
N PRO A 280 4.30 19.83 0.51
CA PRO A 280 3.75 19.32 -0.72
C PRO A 280 2.68 18.26 -0.42
N VAL A 281 1.41 18.59 -0.67
CA VAL A 281 0.31 17.62 -0.54
C VAL A 281 0.15 16.85 -1.86
N ARG A 282 0.01 15.52 -1.75
CA ARG A 282 0.07 14.60 -2.90
C ARG A 282 -1.17 14.62 -3.79
N GLU A 283 -2.25 15.25 -3.33
CA GLU A 283 -3.54 15.26 -4.01
C GLU A 283 -4.31 16.56 -3.71
N GLY A 284 -4.94 17.14 -4.74
CA GLY A 284 -5.96 18.17 -4.60
C GLY A 284 -5.47 19.61 -4.44
N ALA A 285 -4.16 19.84 -4.28
CA ALA A 285 -3.58 21.19 -4.12
C ALA A 285 -3.92 22.11 -5.29
N GLN A 286 -3.97 21.56 -6.51
CA GLN A 286 -4.24 22.29 -7.75
C GLN A 286 -5.65 22.93 -7.80
N ALA A 287 -6.57 22.48 -6.95
CA ALA A 287 -7.92 23.03 -6.87
C ALA A 287 -8.00 24.30 -6.00
N ILE A 288 -6.92 24.65 -5.30
CA ILE A 288 -6.78 25.91 -4.56
C ILE A 288 -5.90 26.82 -5.45
N PRO A 289 -6.45 27.87 -6.08
CA PRO A 289 -5.74 28.66 -7.11
C PRO A 289 -4.74 29.66 -6.50
N TYR A 290 -4.00 29.24 -5.47
CA TYR A 290 -3.06 30.06 -4.70
C TYR A 290 -1.77 29.28 -4.40
N PRO A 291 -0.63 29.97 -4.26
CA PRO A 291 0.63 29.34 -3.87
C PRO A 291 0.53 28.54 -2.57
N ILE A 292 1.29 27.44 -2.50
CA ILE A 292 1.16 26.45 -1.42
C ILE A 292 1.49 27.01 -0.03
N ASP A 293 2.47 27.92 0.03
CA ASP A 293 2.88 28.64 1.23
C ASP A 293 1.78 29.59 1.73
N VAL A 294 1.07 30.24 0.81
CA VAL A 294 0.01 31.21 1.12
C VAL A 294 -1.21 30.50 1.72
N TRP A 295 -1.80 29.52 1.03
CA TRP A 295 -3.03 28.91 1.54
C TRP A 295 -2.80 28.05 2.79
N GLN A 296 -1.63 27.42 2.93
CA GLN A 296 -1.26 26.68 4.15
C GLN A 296 -1.01 27.62 5.32
N GLY A 297 -0.28 28.72 5.10
CA GLY A 297 -0.03 29.74 6.12
C GLY A 297 -1.32 30.38 6.62
N GLU A 298 -2.20 30.80 5.72
CA GLU A 298 -3.52 31.36 6.04
C GLU A 298 -4.40 30.38 6.82
N THR A 299 -4.43 29.11 6.39
CA THR A 299 -5.20 28.06 7.08
C THR A 299 -4.66 27.85 8.50
N PHE A 300 -3.34 27.81 8.67
CA PHE A 300 -2.70 27.69 9.98
C PHE A 300 -2.99 28.90 10.88
N VAL A 301 -2.82 30.11 10.36
CA VAL A 301 -3.13 31.37 11.07
C VAL A 301 -4.59 31.39 11.54
N ARG A 302 -5.52 31.02 10.67
CA ARG A 302 -6.94 31.08 10.98
C ARG A 302 -7.36 30.07 12.05
N PHE A 303 -6.90 28.84 11.93
CA PHE A 303 -7.42 27.72 12.71
C PHE A 303 -6.56 27.32 13.90
N ILE A 304 -5.26 27.61 13.89
CA ILE A 304 -4.29 27.00 14.82
C ILE A 304 -3.48 28.04 15.56
N TYR A 305 -2.96 29.05 14.87
CA TYR A 305 -2.04 30.03 15.43
C TYR A 305 -2.71 30.87 16.54
N ASP A 306 -2.14 30.80 17.73
CA ASP A 306 -2.50 31.56 18.92
C ASP A 306 -1.23 31.73 19.79
N PRO A 307 -0.38 32.71 19.46
CA PRO A 307 0.93 32.89 20.12
C PRO A 307 0.83 33.45 21.54
N ILE A 308 -0.32 33.99 21.93
CA ILE A 308 -0.53 34.65 23.24
C ILE A 308 -1.26 33.69 24.21
N GLY A 309 -1.91 32.64 23.70
CA GLY A 309 -2.61 31.65 24.53
C GLY A 309 -3.91 32.19 25.12
N GLY A 310 -4.59 33.10 24.42
CA GLY A 310 -5.75 33.84 24.95
C GLY A 310 -7.05 33.04 25.05
N ARG A 311 -7.04 31.72 24.80
CA ARG A 311 -8.23 30.86 24.87
C ARG A 311 -7.94 29.67 25.78
N GLU A 312 -8.48 29.70 27.00
CA GLU A 312 -8.35 28.61 27.97
C GLU A 312 -9.04 27.31 27.50
N GLU A 313 -9.90 27.38 26.48
CA GLU A 313 -10.53 26.21 25.86
C GLU A 313 -9.76 25.72 24.63
N LYS A 314 -9.49 24.40 24.57
CA LYS A 314 -8.94 23.73 23.39
C LYS A 314 -9.83 23.99 22.17
N LYS A 315 -9.39 24.88 21.27
CA LYS A 315 -10.09 25.22 20.03
C LYS A 315 -10.33 23.96 19.19
N ARG A 316 -11.60 23.66 18.91
CA ARG A 316 -12.02 22.53 18.08
C ARG A 316 -12.67 23.04 16.80
N PHE A 317 -12.35 22.41 15.68
CA PHE A 317 -12.95 22.71 14.37
C PHE A 317 -13.09 21.45 13.52
N SER A 318 -14.01 21.47 12.55
CA SER A 318 -14.21 20.37 11.59
C SER A 318 -13.55 20.66 10.25
N LEU A 319 -13.28 19.60 9.47
CA LEU A 319 -12.79 19.74 8.10
C LEU A 319 -13.75 20.56 7.22
N SER A 320 -15.07 20.46 7.45
CA SER A 320 -16.07 21.27 6.74
C SER A 320 -15.92 22.76 7.05
N GLN A 321 -15.70 23.13 8.31
CA GLN A 321 -15.49 24.52 8.69
C GLN A 321 -14.23 25.11 8.07
N VAL A 322 -13.17 24.31 7.93
CA VAL A 322 -11.96 24.72 7.21
C VAL A 322 -12.25 24.87 5.72
N TYR A 323 -12.96 23.92 5.12
CA TYR A 323 -13.37 24.00 3.71
C TYR A 323 -14.19 25.25 3.40
N ASP A 324 -15.23 25.54 4.18
CA ASP A 324 -16.13 26.67 3.95
C ASP A 324 -15.34 28.00 4.01
N TRP A 325 -14.44 28.11 4.98
CA TRP A 325 -13.58 29.29 5.10
C TRP A 325 -12.57 29.40 3.95
N VAL A 326 -11.86 28.32 3.61
CA VAL A 326 -10.88 28.29 2.51
C VAL A 326 -11.55 28.61 1.18
N SER A 327 -12.76 28.09 0.96
CA SER A 327 -13.50 28.32 -0.28
C SER A 327 -13.93 29.77 -0.45
N GLY A 328 -14.42 30.40 0.64
CA GLY A 328 -14.69 31.84 0.65
C GLY A 328 -13.42 32.69 0.53
N ARG A 329 -12.34 32.33 1.24
CA ARG A 329 -11.08 33.09 1.29
C ARG A 329 -10.35 33.10 -0.05
N PHE A 330 -10.32 31.97 -0.76
CA PHE A 330 -9.55 31.78 -1.98
C PHE A 330 -10.39 31.66 -3.26
N GLY A 331 -11.71 31.81 -3.17
CA GLY A 331 -12.60 31.73 -4.33
C GLY A 331 -12.51 30.40 -5.05
N THR A 332 -12.49 29.29 -4.30
CA THR A 332 -12.40 27.95 -4.91
C THR A 332 -13.70 27.62 -5.64
N SER A 333 -13.60 26.82 -6.70
CA SER A 333 -14.79 26.36 -7.42
C SER A 333 -15.51 25.26 -6.65
N GLU A 334 -16.84 25.33 -6.56
CA GLU A 334 -17.67 24.26 -6.02
C GLU A 334 -17.48 22.92 -6.77
N LEU A 335 -17.06 22.96 -8.04
CA LEU A 335 -16.69 21.76 -8.83
C LEU A 335 -15.40 21.09 -8.32
N GLY A 336 -14.55 21.82 -7.58
CA GLY A 336 -13.30 21.37 -6.98
C GLY A 336 -13.42 20.94 -5.52
N LYS A 337 -14.63 20.95 -4.93
CA LYS A 337 -14.86 20.72 -3.50
C LYS A 337 -14.13 19.51 -2.91
N HIS A 338 -14.17 18.38 -3.62
CA HIS A 338 -13.54 17.14 -3.16
C HIS A 338 -12.00 17.21 -3.20
N GLN A 339 -11.44 17.90 -4.19
CA GLN A 339 -9.99 18.10 -4.34
C GLN A 339 -9.46 19.04 -3.25
N VAL A 340 -10.16 20.16 -3.01
CA VAL A 340 -9.84 21.09 -1.91
C VAL A 340 -9.92 20.38 -0.56
N SER A 341 -10.98 19.59 -0.32
CA SER A 341 -11.14 18.81 0.91
C SER A 341 -10.04 17.75 1.11
N ALA A 342 -9.57 17.11 0.03
CA ALA A 342 -8.46 16.16 0.09
C ALA A 342 -7.14 16.84 0.45
N ALA A 343 -6.83 17.99 -0.17
CA ALA A 343 -5.66 18.78 0.14
C ALA A 343 -5.64 19.25 1.61
N LEU A 344 -6.77 19.78 2.10
CA LEU A 344 -6.91 20.21 3.50
C LEU A 344 -6.76 19.05 4.47
N ARG A 345 -7.34 17.87 4.18
CA ARG A 345 -7.20 16.68 5.02
C ARG A 345 -5.74 16.23 5.14
N LEU A 346 -5.00 16.23 4.02
CA LEU A 346 -3.59 15.84 4.00
C LEU A 346 -2.73 16.85 4.78
N PHE A 347 -2.97 18.14 4.60
CA PHE A 347 -2.26 19.20 5.31
C PHE A 347 -2.52 19.19 6.82
N LEU A 348 -3.79 19.16 7.25
CA LEU A 348 -4.14 19.08 8.67
C LEU A 348 -3.65 17.78 9.31
N GLY A 349 -3.67 16.65 8.58
CA GLY A 349 -3.10 15.39 9.03
C GLY A 349 -1.58 15.45 9.22
N TYR A 350 -0.86 16.23 8.40
CA TYR A 350 0.56 16.49 8.60
C TYR A 350 0.80 17.33 9.87
N LEU A 351 0.03 18.41 10.07
CA LEU A 351 0.13 19.24 11.27
C LEU A 351 -0.19 18.47 12.56
N ALA A 352 -1.10 17.50 12.50
CA ALA A 352 -1.35 16.58 13.62
C ALA A 352 -0.11 15.74 13.97
N LYS A 353 0.61 15.22 12.97
CA LYS A 353 1.88 14.48 13.20
C LYS A 353 2.98 15.38 13.76
N CYS A 354 2.95 16.67 13.46
CA CYS A 354 3.85 17.66 14.04
C CYS A 354 3.46 18.09 15.48
N GLY A 355 2.37 17.57 16.03
CA GLY A 355 1.94 17.86 17.40
C GLY A 355 1.09 19.13 17.56
N PHE A 356 0.70 19.79 16.46
CA PHE A 356 -0.17 20.97 16.52
C PHE A 356 -1.64 20.60 16.78
N LEU A 357 -2.07 19.44 16.28
CA LEU A 357 -3.47 19.00 16.28
C LEU A 357 -3.62 17.58 16.79
N GLU A 358 -4.76 17.31 17.40
CA GLU A 358 -5.28 15.96 17.62
C GLU A 358 -6.46 15.72 16.70
N ARG A 359 -6.50 14.57 16.00
CA ARG A 359 -7.57 14.23 15.07
C ARG A 359 -8.59 13.30 15.70
N HIS A 360 -9.86 13.67 15.63
CA HIS A 360 -11.02 12.90 16.08
C HIS A 360 -12.02 12.74 14.93
N GLY A 361 -11.85 11.72 14.10
CA GLY A 361 -12.64 11.54 12.87
C GLY A 361 -12.39 12.67 11.86
N ASP A 362 -13.42 13.49 11.61
CA ASP A 362 -13.37 14.69 10.75
C ASP A 362 -13.22 16.01 11.54
N ALA A 363 -13.02 15.93 12.86
CA ALA A 363 -12.74 17.07 13.72
C ALA A 363 -11.27 17.09 14.18
N PHE A 364 -10.78 18.29 14.47
CA PHE A 364 -9.44 18.56 14.96
C PHE A 364 -9.50 19.42 16.22
N THR A 365 -8.66 19.08 17.19
CA THR A 365 -8.46 19.83 18.43
C THR A 365 -7.06 20.43 18.40
N VAL A 366 -6.93 21.74 18.63
CA VAL A 366 -5.61 22.39 18.71
C VAL A 366 -4.93 21.99 20.02
N LEU A 367 -3.75 21.40 19.90
CA LEU A 367 -2.88 21.03 21.02
C LEU A 367 -1.77 22.07 21.24
N HIS A 368 -1.32 22.71 20.16
CA HIS A 368 -0.24 23.67 20.20
C HIS A 368 -0.51 24.82 19.21
N GLY A 369 -0.54 26.06 19.72
CA GLY A 369 -0.87 27.26 18.96
C GLY A 369 0.31 28.15 18.58
N ALA A 370 1.52 27.88 19.07
CA ALA A 370 2.68 28.66 18.65
C ALA A 370 3.12 28.26 17.23
N LEU A 371 3.97 29.09 16.61
CA LEU A 371 4.47 28.84 15.26
C LEU A 371 5.34 27.58 15.17
N TRP A 372 6.08 27.25 16.24
CA TRP A 372 7.03 26.15 16.23
C TRP A 372 6.47 24.95 16.99
N PRO A 373 6.62 23.71 16.48
CA PRO A 373 6.05 22.54 17.12
C PRO A 373 6.68 22.28 18.50
N PRO A 374 5.97 21.60 19.42
CA PRO A 374 6.52 21.28 20.73
C PRO A 374 7.69 20.28 20.63
N SER A 375 8.65 20.38 21.54
CA SER A 375 9.76 19.42 21.67
C SER A 375 9.20 18.01 21.87
N ARG A 376 9.67 17.04 21.08
CA ARG A 376 9.26 15.63 21.18
C ARG A 376 9.63 15.10 22.58
N PRO A 377 8.72 14.46 23.34
CA PRO A 377 9.10 13.77 24.56
C PRO A 377 10.08 12.65 24.23
N GLU A 378 11.19 12.56 24.96
CA GLU A 378 12.06 11.38 24.93
C GLU A 378 11.25 10.15 25.35
N SER A 379 11.46 9.03 24.65
CA SER A 379 10.82 7.75 24.97
C SER A 379 11.10 7.38 26.44
N PRO A 380 10.15 6.78 27.18
CA PRO A 380 10.37 6.41 28.58
C PRO A 380 11.54 5.43 28.68
N THR A 381 12.62 5.85 29.35
CA THR A 381 13.68 4.96 29.81
C THR A 381 13.12 4.02 30.87
N TYR A 382 12.97 2.75 30.53
CA TYR A 382 12.73 1.70 31.52
C TYR A 382 13.99 1.55 32.38
N PRO A 383 13.89 1.51 33.72
CA PRO A 383 15.04 1.32 34.59
C PRO A 383 15.63 -0.10 34.40
N VAL A 384 16.89 -0.15 34.02
CA VAL A 384 17.70 -1.37 33.96
C VAL A 384 18.04 -1.77 35.41
N THR A 385 17.63 -2.97 35.82
CA THR A 385 18.05 -3.59 37.08
C THR A 385 19.51 -4.05 37.02
N PRO A 386 20.28 -3.99 38.12
CA PRO A 386 21.72 -4.25 38.08
C PRO A 386 22.04 -5.74 37.96
N SER A 387 23.04 -6.01 37.13
CA SER A 387 23.66 -7.30 36.82
C SER A 387 24.34 -7.99 38.02
N THR A 388 24.20 -9.31 38.08
CA THR A 388 25.04 -10.25 38.87
C THR A 388 26.36 -10.53 38.12
N PRO A 389 27.51 -10.77 38.81
CA PRO A 389 28.83 -10.67 38.19
C PRO A 389 29.29 -11.89 37.40
N ALA A 390 30.25 -11.61 36.52
CA ALA A 390 30.79 -12.45 35.47
C ALA A 390 31.46 -13.76 35.92
N LEU A 391 31.33 -14.78 35.06
CA LEU A 391 32.33 -15.83 34.90
C LEU A 391 32.89 -15.76 33.48
N ALA A 392 34.21 -15.63 33.41
CA ALA A 392 35.00 -15.48 32.20
C ALA A 392 35.06 -16.78 31.39
N ALA A 393 34.85 -16.68 30.09
CA ALA A 393 35.39 -17.64 29.12
C ALA A 393 35.57 -17.00 27.74
N SER A 394 36.85 -16.87 27.36
CA SER A 394 37.45 -16.88 26.04
C SER A 394 36.91 -15.94 24.95
N LYS A 395 37.75 -14.94 24.60
CA LYS A 395 37.69 -14.17 23.36
C LYS A 395 37.86 -15.09 22.15
N LEU A 396 36.76 -15.38 21.46
CA LEU A 396 36.74 -15.51 20.02
C LEU A 396 36.21 -14.20 19.46
N ALA A 397 36.94 -13.61 18.51
CA ALA A 397 36.56 -12.36 17.87
C ALA A 397 35.10 -12.45 17.35
N PRO A 398 34.25 -11.43 17.59
CA PRO A 398 32.98 -11.38 16.89
C PRO A 398 33.32 -11.23 15.41
N VAL A 399 33.01 -12.27 14.63
CA VAL A 399 32.75 -12.09 13.21
C VAL A 399 31.65 -11.04 13.15
N ASP A 400 32.03 -9.89 12.62
CA ASP A 400 31.17 -8.72 12.44
C ASP A 400 30.12 -9.10 11.38
N VAL A 401 29.09 -9.85 11.79
CA VAL A 401 27.88 -10.04 10.97
C VAL A 401 27.12 -8.74 11.06
N ARG A 402 27.61 -7.73 10.36
CA ARG A 402 26.81 -6.58 9.94
C ARG A 402 25.63 -7.17 9.19
N ARG A 403 24.47 -7.26 9.84
CA ARG A 403 23.18 -7.38 9.17
C ARG A 403 22.97 -6.09 8.39
N SER A 404 23.61 -5.98 7.24
CA SER A 404 23.42 -4.87 6.32
C SER A 404 22.02 -4.99 5.76
N TRP A 405 21.11 -4.15 6.28
CA TRP A 405 19.91 -3.78 5.55
C TRP A 405 20.34 -3.35 4.14
N THR A 406 19.89 -4.06 3.11
CA THR A 406 20.18 -3.63 1.74
C THR A 406 19.00 -2.80 1.23
N TRP A 407 19.26 -1.54 0.91
CA TRP A 407 18.36 -0.57 0.26
C TRP A 407 17.59 -1.14 -0.96
N ARG A 408 18.03 -2.28 -1.52
CA ARG A 408 17.44 -2.98 -2.67
C ARG A 408 16.22 -3.85 -2.33
N GLU A 409 16.03 -4.27 -1.08
CA GLU A 409 14.92 -5.16 -0.68
C GLU A 409 13.54 -4.53 -0.87
N ARG A 410 13.48 -3.20 -1.06
CA ARG A 410 12.25 -2.44 -1.31
C ARG A 410 12.11 -1.97 -2.77
N TRP A 411 13.08 -2.29 -3.61
CA TRP A 411 13.05 -1.97 -5.03
C TRP A 411 12.24 -3.02 -5.79
N PRO A 412 11.59 -2.64 -6.90
CA PRO A 412 10.99 -3.62 -7.80
C PRO A 412 12.06 -4.54 -8.39
N PHE A 413 11.64 -5.73 -8.85
CA PHE A 413 12.54 -6.62 -9.58
C PHE A 413 13.14 -5.92 -10.81
N LYS A 414 14.35 -6.34 -11.21
CA LYS A 414 15.16 -5.64 -12.22
C LYS A 414 14.45 -5.53 -13.57
N ASP A 415 13.71 -6.56 -13.95
CA ASP A 415 12.85 -6.63 -15.13
C ASP A 415 11.69 -5.61 -15.07
N VAL A 416 11.00 -5.52 -13.93
CA VAL A 416 9.93 -4.52 -13.68
C VAL A 416 10.50 -3.09 -13.72
N ALA A 417 11.68 -2.88 -13.14
CA ALA A 417 12.36 -1.58 -13.19
C ALA A 417 12.80 -1.21 -14.62
N LEU A 418 13.23 -2.20 -15.41
CA LEU A 418 13.61 -2.02 -16.82
C LEU A 418 12.42 -1.65 -17.70
N GLU A 419 11.29 -2.32 -17.52
CA GLU A 419 10.05 -1.98 -18.24
C GLU A 419 9.61 -0.55 -17.93
N ARG A 420 9.54 -0.19 -16.65
CA ARG A 420 9.20 1.17 -16.23
C ARG A 420 10.20 2.22 -16.69
N ALA A 421 11.49 1.89 -16.70
CA ALA A 421 12.54 2.80 -17.21
C ALA A 421 12.36 3.06 -18.71
N THR A 422 11.96 2.03 -19.46
CA THR A 422 11.72 2.09 -20.91
C THR A 422 10.46 2.93 -21.21
N GLU A 423 9.39 2.78 -20.42
CA GLU A 423 8.21 3.62 -20.52
C GLU A 423 8.48 5.09 -20.12
N ALA A 424 9.23 5.30 -19.05
CA ALA A 424 9.60 6.62 -18.56
C ALA A 424 10.56 7.34 -19.53
N ALA A 425 11.35 6.58 -20.30
CA ALA A 425 12.23 7.13 -21.33
C ALA A 425 11.48 7.96 -22.38
N VAL A 426 10.22 7.60 -22.66
CA VAL A 426 9.36 8.31 -23.62
C VAL A 426 8.86 9.64 -23.05
N ARG A 427 8.78 9.77 -21.71
CA ARG A 427 8.14 10.90 -21.02
C ARG A 427 9.13 11.93 -20.47
N TYR A 428 10.34 11.53 -20.09
CA TYR A 428 11.19 12.36 -19.22
C TYR A 428 12.67 12.44 -19.61
N THR A 429 13.11 11.74 -20.66
CA THR A 429 14.51 11.76 -21.07
C THR A 429 14.60 11.92 -22.59
N GLY A 430 15.57 12.71 -23.05
CA GLY A 430 15.70 13.03 -24.48
C GLY A 430 15.79 11.78 -25.37
N ALA A 431 15.65 11.96 -26.68
CA ALA A 431 15.51 10.91 -27.70
C ALA A 431 16.63 9.82 -27.77
N LYS A 432 17.55 9.74 -26.81
CA LYS A 432 18.70 8.81 -26.74
C LYS A 432 18.93 8.17 -25.35
N PHE A 433 17.93 8.11 -24.47
CA PHE A 433 18.10 7.47 -23.15
C PHE A 433 18.14 5.94 -23.24
N ASN A 434 19.23 5.32 -22.79
CA ASN A 434 19.41 3.87 -22.76
C ASN A 434 18.93 3.28 -21.42
N ALA A 435 17.65 2.95 -21.35
CA ALA A 435 17.00 2.40 -20.16
C ALA A 435 17.62 1.07 -19.68
N GLN A 436 18.05 0.21 -20.62
CA GLN A 436 18.67 -1.08 -20.29
C GLN A 436 20.01 -0.89 -19.59
N LEU A 437 20.89 -0.08 -20.16
CA LEU A 437 22.18 0.23 -19.56
C LEU A 437 22.03 0.93 -18.20
N PHE A 438 21.04 1.82 -18.06
CA PHE A 438 20.76 2.51 -16.81
C PHE A 438 20.36 1.53 -15.70
N VAL A 439 19.38 0.66 -15.95
CA VAL A 439 18.91 -0.31 -14.94
C VAL A 439 19.95 -1.37 -14.63
N GLU A 440 20.71 -1.84 -15.63
CA GLU A 440 21.82 -2.79 -15.41
C GLU A 440 22.89 -2.21 -14.49
N MET A 441 23.33 -0.98 -14.72
CA MET A 441 24.33 -0.35 -13.88
C MET A 441 23.78 0.04 -12.51
N LEU A 442 22.54 0.56 -12.43
CA LEU A 442 21.90 0.95 -11.16
C LEU A 442 21.72 -0.28 -10.26
N TYR A 443 21.25 -1.39 -10.82
CA TYR A 443 21.15 -2.68 -10.12
C TYR A 443 22.50 -3.40 -10.03
N GLY A 444 23.58 -2.88 -10.60
CA GLY A 444 24.94 -3.41 -10.47
C GLY A 444 25.74 -2.80 -9.31
N MET A 445 25.26 -1.72 -8.68
CA MET A 445 26.03 -0.99 -7.66
C MET A 445 26.20 -1.77 -6.35
N SER A 446 27.43 -1.97 -5.89
CA SER A 446 27.73 -2.70 -4.65
C SER A 446 27.28 -1.97 -3.37
N THR A 447 27.01 -0.67 -3.46
CA THR A 447 26.57 0.19 -2.35
C THR A 447 25.38 1.04 -2.77
N GLU A 448 24.65 1.58 -1.78
CA GLU A 448 23.53 2.48 -2.05
C GLU A 448 24.00 3.66 -2.91
N PRO A 449 23.34 3.93 -4.05
CA PRO A 449 23.78 4.99 -4.94
C PRO A 449 23.60 6.33 -4.25
N SER A 450 24.62 7.19 -4.29
CA SER A 450 24.44 8.61 -3.95
C SER A 450 23.68 9.33 -5.07
N GLU A 451 23.12 10.50 -4.76
CA GLU A 451 22.47 11.34 -5.76
C GLU A 451 23.41 11.67 -6.93
N ALA A 452 24.63 12.12 -6.62
CA ALA A 452 25.66 12.40 -7.63
C ALA A 452 26.01 11.18 -8.49
N ALA A 453 26.02 9.97 -7.91
CA ALA A 453 26.30 8.75 -8.66
C ALA A 453 25.17 8.43 -9.65
N VAL A 454 23.91 8.67 -9.29
CA VAL A 454 22.78 8.45 -10.20
C VAL A 454 22.63 9.54 -11.23
N GLU A 455 22.89 10.81 -10.90
CA GLU A 455 22.92 11.88 -11.90
C GLU A 455 24.01 11.63 -12.97
N THR A 456 25.18 11.14 -12.53
CA THR A 456 26.25 10.68 -13.42
C THR A 456 25.78 9.50 -14.28
N LEU A 457 25.02 8.56 -13.68
CA LEU A 457 24.47 7.41 -14.37
C LEU A 457 23.45 7.79 -15.45
N VAL A 458 22.53 8.71 -15.12
CA VAL A 458 21.52 9.25 -16.04
C VAL A 458 22.20 9.95 -17.20
N THR A 459 23.21 10.79 -16.93
CA THR A 459 23.99 11.47 -17.96
C THR A 459 24.71 10.48 -18.88
N ARG A 460 25.37 9.46 -18.31
CA ARG A 460 26.08 8.40 -19.06
C ARG A 460 25.14 7.58 -19.95
N CYS A 461 23.88 7.45 -19.54
CA CYS A 461 22.84 6.76 -20.30
C CYS A 461 22.09 7.68 -21.27
N GLY A 462 22.51 8.93 -21.47
CA GLY A 462 21.88 9.87 -22.43
C GLY A 462 20.60 10.53 -21.92
N GLY A 463 20.39 10.56 -20.60
CA GLY A 463 19.24 11.17 -19.94
C GLY A 463 19.50 12.60 -19.46
N ILE A 464 18.44 13.27 -18.98
CA ILE A 464 18.49 14.66 -18.50
C ILE A 464 18.58 14.64 -16.97
N VAL A 465 19.59 15.29 -16.40
CA VAL A 465 19.85 15.26 -14.94
C VAL A 465 18.66 15.80 -14.13
N SER A 466 17.99 16.85 -14.60
CA SER A 466 16.87 17.48 -13.89
C SER A 466 15.65 16.57 -13.72
N THR A 467 15.52 15.50 -14.51
CA THR A 467 14.40 14.54 -14.44
C THR A 467 14.78 13.23 -13.74
N THR A 468 16.02 13.12 -13.24
CA THR A 468 16.57 11.92 -12.57
C THR A 468 15.65 11.40 -11.47
N PHE A 469 15.01 12.28 -10.70
CA PHE A 469 14.13 11.86 -9.62
C PHE A 469 12.80 11.31 -10.07
N ASP A 470 12.19 11.97 -11.04
CA ASP A 470 10.91 11.57 -11.57
C ASP A 470 11.08 10.23 -12.28
N LEU A 471 12.21 10.04 -12.97
CA LEU A 471 12.64 8.74 -13.49
C LEU A 471 12.79 7.69 -12.36
N LEU A 472 13.55 7.96 -11.30
CA LEU A 472 13.70 7.01 -10.18
C LEU A 472 12.36 6.68 -9.51
N LYS A 473 11.47 7.68 -9.38
CA LYS A 473 10.14 7.55 -8.79
C LYS A 473 9.25 6.67 -9.66
N ASP A 474 9.28 6.88 -10.97
CA ASP A 474 8.48 6.13 -11.94
C ASP A 474 8.95 4.69 -12.07
N ILE A 475 10.26 4.42 -12.00
CA ILE A 475 10.76 3.03 -11.94
C ILE A 475 10.48 2.36 -10.60
N GLY A 476 10.17 3.14 -9.55
CA GLY A 476 9.77 2.65 -8.24
C GLY A 476 10.93 2.37 -7.28
N VAL A 477 12.10 2.99 -7.49
CA VAL A 477 13.31 2.78 -6.66
C VAL A 477 13.56 3.90 -5.64
N VAL A 478 12.59 4.81 -5.42
CA VAL A 478 12.74 5.94 -4.49
C VAL A 478 12.33 5.55 -3.07
N GLU A 479 13.31 5.50 -2.19
CA GLU A 479 13.11 5.38 -0.73
C GLU A 479 13.06 6.75 -0.02
N GLU A 480 12.71 6.76 1.26
CA GLU A 480 12.74 7.95 2.13
C GLU A 480 14.16 8.53 2.24
N SER A 481 15.18 7.68 2.19
CA SER A 481 16.62 7.93 2.10
C SER A 481 17.01 8.85 0.94
N TRP A 482 16.41 8.64 -0.22
CA TRP A 482 16.62 9.45 -1.44
C TRP A 482 16.00 10.83 -1.33
N ARG A 483 14.90 10.97 -0.58
CA ARG A 483 14.32 12.28 -0.25
C ARG A 483 15.18 13.05 0.74
N MET A 484 15.86 12.34 1.65
CA MET A 484 16.77 12.94 2.63
C MET A 484 18.05 13.45 1.97
N LEU A 485 18.69 12.65 1.08
CA LEU A 485 19.91 13.05 0.36
C LEU A 485 19.71 14.29 -0.52
N ARG A 486 18.60 14.35 -1.25
CA ARG A 486 18.19 15.52 -2.06
C ARG A 486 17.89 16.77 -1.21
N GLY A 487 17.53 16.57 0.05
CA GLY A 487 17.36 17.62 1.05
C GLY A 487 18.65 18.01 1.78
N GLY A 488 19.79 17.40 1.42
CA GLY A 488 21.09 17.59 2.08
C GLY A 488 21.18 16.93 3.47
N ALA A 489 20.33 15.96 3.78
CA ALA A 489 20.31 15.25 5.06
C ALA A 489 20.88 13.83 4.90
N GLU A 490 21.84 13.47 5.76
CA GLU A 490 22.34 12.10 5.82
C GLU A 490 21.29 11.13 6.36
N PRO A 491 21.19 9.90 5.81
CA PRO A 491 20.25 8.90 6.31
C PRO A 491 20.62 8.48 7.75
N PRO A 492 19.63 8.27 8.64
CA PRO A 492 19.87 8.05 10.07
C PRO A 492 20.61 6.74 10.43
N TRP A 493 20.94 5.90 9.45
CA TRP A 493 21.69 4.64 9.63
C TRP A 493 23.13 4.71 9.10
N ARG A 494 23.63 5.90 8.70
CA ARG A 494 25.01 6.10 8.24
C ARG A 494 25.98 6.68 9.28
N CYS A 495 25.55 6.85 10.53
CA CYS A 495 26.49 7.14 11.62
C CYS A 495 27.20 5.84 12.06
N PRO A 496 28.52 5.90 12.34
CA PRO A 496 29.39 4.73 12.54
C PRO A 496 29.01 3.83 13.72
#